data_AF-A0A7N2LVB7-F1
#
_entry.id   AF-A0A7N2LVB7-F1
#
_cell.length_a   1.000
_cell.length_b   1.000
_cell.length_c   1.000
_cell.angle_alpha   90.00
_cell.angle_beta   90.00
_cell.angle_gamma   90.00
#
_symmetry.space_group_name_H-M   'P 1'
#
loop_
_entity.id
_entity.type
_entity.pdbx_description
1 polymer ?
#
loop_
_entity_poly.entity_id
_entity_poly.type
_entity_poly.pdbx_seq_one_letter_code
_entity_poly.pdbx_strand_id
1 'polypeptide(L)'
;MVASGRAAVYIHQAKVQTSIKIWDHAVGIICVLEAGGKVTDWKGSQVDLAADKDGRRIIYPSSGILVTNGNLHDQILDKISSISSNV
;
A
#
# COMPACT_ATOMS: atom_id res chain seq x y z
N MET A 1 3.41 9.21 9.77
CA MET A 1 2.40 9.14 10.85
C MET A 1 2.11 7.70 11.29
N VAL A 2 1.93 6.76 10.36
CA VAL A 2 1.66 5.36 10.72
C VAL A 2 2.80 4.72 11.52
N ALA A 3 4.04 4.77 11.00
CA ALA A 3 5.21 4.19 11.67
C ALA A 3 5.46 4.75 13.08
N SER A 4 5.08 6.01 13.34
CA SER A 4 5.22 6.65 14.66
C SER A 4 4.01 6.48 15.57
N GLY A 5 3.03 5.65 15.21
CA GLY A 5 1.82 5.40 16.00
C GLY A 5 0.83 6.57 16.05
N ARG A 6 1.03 7.62 15.25
CA ARG A 6 0.17 8.82 15.23
C ARG A 6 -1.03 8.70 14.27
N ALA A 7 -1.05 7.66 13.45
CA ALA A 7 -2.18 7.29 12.61
C ALA A 7 -2.25 5.76 12.53
N ALA A 8 -3.46 5.19 12.45
CA ALA A 8 -3.63 3.74 12.33
C ALA A 8 -3.56 3.27 10.87
N VAL A 9 -3.98 4.12 9.91
CA VAL A 9 -4.20 3.76 8.51
C VAL A 9 -3.80 4.92 7.59
N TYR A 10 -3.23 4.58 6.43
CA TYR A 10 -3.08 5.45 5.27
C TYR A 10 -3.52 4.68 4.02
N ILE A 11 -4.33 5.31 3.17
CA ILE A 11 -4.89 4.72 1.96
C ILE A 11 -4.53 5.61 0.78
N HIS A 12 -3.95 5.00 -0.25
CA HIS A 12 -3.72 5.64 -1.54
C HIS A 12 -4.44 4.83 -2.61
N GLN A 13 -5.38 5.46 -3.33
CA GLN A 13 -6.05 4.85 -4.48
C GLN A 13 -5.29 5.19 -5.76
N ALA A 14 -4.92 4.16 -6.54
CA ALA A 14 -4.30 4.37 -7.84
C ALA A 14 -5.38 4.80 -8.86
N LYS A 15 -5.19 5.94 -9.52
CA LYS A 15 -6.03 6.36 -10.66
C LYS A 15 -5.47 5.75 -11.94
N VAL A 16 -6.34 5.43 -12.90
CA VAL A 16 -6.00 4.75 -14.17
C VAL A 16 -4.85 5.42 -14.94
N GLN A 17 -4.70 6.75 -14.85
CA GLN A 17 -3.68 7.51 -15.59
C GLN A 17 -2.45 7.88 -14.73
N THR A 18 -2.40 7.49 -13.46
CA THR A 18 -1.34 7.94 -12.54
C THR A 18 -0.35 6.81 -12.26
N SER A 19 0.89 6.97 -12.74
CA SER A 19 1.99 6.09 -12.34
C SER A 19 2.43 6.42 -10.91
N ILE A 20 2.53 5.43 -10.04
CA ILE A 20 3.06 5.62 -8.69
C ILE A 20 4.59 5.50 -8.75
N LYS A 21 5.29 6.58 -8.38
CA LYS A 21 6.75 6.58 -8.36
C LYS A 21 7.28 5.92 -7.09
N ILE A 22 8.35 5.16 -7.24
CA ILE A 22 8.92 4.38 -6.12
C ILE A 22 9.42 5.31 -5.00
N TRP A 23 10.06 6.43 -5.34
CA TRP A 23 10.70 7.32 -4.36
C TRP A 23 9.69 8.07 -3.49
N ASP A 24 8.44 8.21 -3.96
CA ASP A 24 7.36 8.82 -3.17
C ASP A 24 6.92 7.90 -2.01
N HIS A 25 7.20 6.58 -2.10
CA HIS A 25 6.66 5.59 -1.17
C HIS A 25 7.74 4.75 -0.47
N ALA A 26 8.87 4.43 -1.12
CA ALA A 26 9.83 3.45 -0.65
C ALA A 26 10.31 3.69 0.80
N VAL A 27 10.68 4.92 1.12
CA VAL A 27 11.13 5.29 2.47
C VAL A 27 10.01 5.05 3.49
N GLY A 28 8.78 5.48 3.18
CA GLY A 28 7.63 5.30 4.05
C GLY A 28 7.27 3.83 4.26
N ILE A 29 7.35 3.03 3.19
CA ILE A 29 7.10 1.58 3.24
C ILE A 29 8.10 0.92 4.20
N ILE A 30 9.40 1.16 4.01
CA ILE A 30 10.44 0.58 4.88
C ILE A 30 10.22 0.99 6.32
N CYS A 31 10.01 2.29 6.61
CA CYS A 31 9.78 2.74 7.99
C CYS A 31 8.56 2.08 8.65
N VAL A 32 7.47 1.85 7.90
CA VAL A 32 6.27 1.21 8.46
C VAL A 32 6.52 -0.27 8.72
N LEU A 33 7.18 -0.98 7.81
CA LEU A 33 7.52 -2.40 7.98
C LEU A 33 8.43 -2.60 9.19
N GLU A 34 9.49 -1.79 9.32
CA GLU A 34 10.42 -1.84 10.46
C GLU A 34 9.75 -1.48 11.80
N ALA A 35 8.70 -0.65 11.76
CA ALA A 35 7.88 -0.34 12.94
C ALA A 35 6.83 -1.42 13.26
N GLY A 36 6.81 -2.55 12.54
CA GLY A 36 5.87 -3.66 12.73
C GLY A 36 4.49 -3.46 12.07
N GLY A 37 4.34 -2.44 11.22
CA GLY A 37 3.14 -2.23 10.43
C GLY A 37 3.07 -3.15 9.20
N LYS A 38 1.95 -3.06 8.46
CA LYS A 38 1.71 -3.81 7.21
C LYS A 38 1.52 -2.86 6.04
N VAL A 39 2.09 -3.22 4.89
CA VAL A 39 1.91 -2.52 3.61
C VAL A 39 1.61 -3.51 2.49
N THR A 40 0.49 -3.33 1.81
CA THR A 40 0.07 -4.15 0.66
C THR A 40 -0.60 -3.29 -0.41
N ASP A 41 -0.89 -3.89 -1.55
CA ASP A 41 -1.91 -3.39 -2.45
C ASP A 41 -3.33 -3.72 -1.93
N TRP A 42 -4.36 -3.32 -2.67
CA TRP A 42 -5.76 -3.53 -2.27
C TRP A 42 -6.22 -4.98 -2.40
N LYS A 43 -5.41 -5.87 -3.01
CA LYS A 43 -5.63 -7.32 -3.03
C LYS A 43 -4.88 -8.04 -1.91
N GLY A 44 -4.19 -7.30 -1.04
CA GLY A 44 -3.38 -7.86 0.04
C GLY A 44 -2.01 -8.38 -0.41
N SER A 45 -1.59 -8.13 -1.65
CA SER A 45 -0.25 -8.50 -2.12
C SER A 45 0.77 -7.47 -1.67
N GLN A 46 1.96 -7.92 -1.24
CA GLN A 46 3.02 -7.01 -0.84
C GLN A 46 3.45 -6.13 -2.04
N VAL A 47 3.72 -4.85 -1.78
CA VAL A 47 4.19 -3.93 -2.82
C VAL A 47 5.61 -4.31 -3.24
N ASP A 48 5.79 -4.67 -4.51
CA ASP A 48 7.09 -4.99 -5.09
C ASP A 48 7.88 -3.73 -5.43
N LEU A 49 8.96 -3.50 -4.67
CA LEU A 49 9.91 -2.39 -4.88
C LEU A 49 11.09 -2.78 -5.78
N ALA A 50 11.26 -4.07 -6.08
CA ALA A 50 12.38 -4.59 -6.87
C ALA A 50 12.05 -4.73 -8.37
N ALA A 51 10.77 -4.58 -8.75
CA ALA A 51 10.31 -4.65 -10.13
C ALA A 51 11.12 -3.73 -11.07
N ASP A 52 11.85 -4.34 -12.00
CA ASP A 52 12.73 -3.62 -12.95
C ASP A 52 12.12 -3.53 -14.34
N LYS A 53 10.86 -3.08 -14.42
CA LYS A 53 10.16 -2.88 -15.69
C LYS A 53 10.48 -1.53 -16.33
N ASP A 54 10.72 -0.51 -15.50
CA ASP A 54 10.92 0.89 -15.92
C ASP A 54 12.12 1.52 -15.22
N GLY A 55 13.23 0.78 -15.17
CA GLY A 55 14.44 1.18 -14.46
C GLY A 55 14.21 1.38 -12.95
N ARG A 56 13.33 0.55 -12.36
CA ARG A 56 12.87 0.62 -10.96
C ARG A 56 12.28 1.97 -10.55
N ARG A 57 11.67 2.72 -11.47
CA ARG A 57 11.09 4.04 -11.17
C ARG A 57 9.62 3.98 -10.77
N ILE A 58 8.92 2.91 -11.12
CA ILE A 58 7.46 2.77 -11.01
C ILE A 58 7.14 1.50 -10.23
N ILE A 59 6.16 1.58 -9.34
CA ILE A 59 5.57 0.43 -8.64
C ILE A 59 4.17 0.16 -9.17
N TYR A 60 3.76 -1.11 -9.13
CA TYR A 60 2.55 -1.62 -9.79
C TYR A 60 1.55 -2.29 -8.83
N PRO A 61 1.06 -1.59 -7.79
CA PRO A 61 0.11 -2.19 -6.88
C PRO A 61 -1.29 -2.30 -7.52
N SER A 62 -2.02 -3.36 -7.21
CA SER A 62 -3.41 -3.51 -7.66
C SER A 62 -4.31 -2.49 -6.97
N SER A 63 -4.87 -1.56 -7.74
CA SER A 63 -5.86 -0.55 -7.31
C SER A 63 -5.41 0.48 -6.27
N GLY A 64 -4.18 0.39 -5.76
CA GLY A 64 -3.64 1.35 -4.79
C GLY A 64 -2.79 0.71 -3.70
N ILE A 65 -2.37 1.50 -2.72
CA ILE A 65 -1.53 1.08 -1.60
C ILE A 65 -2.31 1.24 -0.29
N LEU A 66 -2.29 0.20 0.53
CA LEU A 66 -2.83 0.17 1.87
C LEU A 66 -1.68 0.07 2.88
N VAL A 67 -1.63 1.01 3.82
CA VAL A 67 -0.62 1.07 4.88
C VAL A 67 -1.35 1.10 6.22
N THR A 68 -0.99 0.22 7.15
CA THR A 68 -1.64 0.14 8.46
C THR A 68 -0.64 -0.20 9.56
N ASN A 69 -1.06 -0.04 10.82
CA ASN A 69 -0.35 -0.54 12.00
C ASN A 69 -0.40 -2.08 12.17
N GLY A 70 -0.93 -2.83 11.20
CA GLY A 70 -1.00 -4.29 11.24
C GLY A 70 -2.34 -4.83 11.75
N ASN A 71 -2.80 -4.38 12.93
CA ASN A 71 -3.99 -4.95 13.61
C ASN A 71 -5.29 -4.84 12.80
N LEU A 72 -5.44 -3.78 12.02
CA LEU A 72 -6.66 -3.50 11.25
C LEU A 72 -6.54 -3.91 9.78
N HIS A 73 -5.38 -4.43 9.35
CA HIS A 73 -5.06 -4.57 7.94
C HIS A 73 -6.03 -5.50 7.20
N ASP A 74 -6.20 -6.71 7.74
CA ASP A 74 -6.96 -7.77 7.09
C ASP A 74 -8.47 -7.42 7.09
N GLN A 75 -8.98 -6.83 8.18
CA GLN A 75 -10.36 -6.32 8.26
C GLN A 75 -10.65 -5.22 7.23
N ILE A 76 -9.67 -4.37 6.94
CA ILE A 76 -9.81 -3.32 5.92
C ILE A 76 -9.78 -3.93 4.51
N LEU A 77 -8.89 -4.89 4.26
CA LEU A 77 -8.85 -5.62 2.98
C LEU A 77 -10.18 -6.33 2.70
N ASP A 78 -10.77 -6.99 3.70
CA ASP A 78 -12.07 -7.65 3.57
C ASP A 78 -13.20 -6.66 3.22
N LYS A 79 -13.17 -5.46 3.80
CA LYS A 79 -14.14 -4.41 3.44
C LYS A 79 -13.91 -3.89 2.02
N ILE A 80 -12.66 -3.70 1.60
CA ILE A 80 -12.32 -3.24 0.25
C ILE A 80 -12.78 -4.27 -0.79
N SER A 81 -12.53 -5.56 -0.56
CA SER A 81 -12.91 -6.64 -1.47
C SER A 81 -14.43 -6.76 -1.61
N SER A 82 -15.17 -6.62 -0.50
CA SER A 82 -16.63 -6.61 -0.49
C SER A 82 -17.23 -5.44 -1.28
N ILE A 83 -16.68 -4.23 -1.13
CA ILE A 83 -17.13 -3.06 -1.89
C ILE A 83 -16.87 -3.24 -3.38
N SER A 84 -15.68 -3.74 -3.75
CA SER A 84 -15.31 -3.94 -5.17
C SER A 84 -16.13 -5.03 -5.87
N SER A 85 -16.81 -5.91 -5.13
CA SER A 85 -17.65 -6.97 -5.68
C SER A 85 -19.10 -6.52 -5.94
N ASN A 86 -19.49 -5.36 -5.39
CA ASN A 86 -20.84 -4.78 -5.49
C ASN A 86 -20.93 -3.68 -6.57
N VAL A 87 -19.89 -3.50 -7.37
CA VAL A 87 -19.82 -2.56 -8.51
C VAL A 87 -19.49 -3.34 -9.77
#